data_AF-A0A7J4L6C3-F1
#
_entry.id   AF-A0A7J4L6C3-F1
#
_cell.length_a   1.000
_cell.length_b   1.000
_cell.length_c   1.000
_cell.angle_alpha   90.00
_cell.angle_beta   90.00
_cell.angle_gamma   90.00
#
_symmetry.space_group_name_H-M   'P 1'
#
loop_
_entity.id
_entity.type
_entity.pdbx_description
1 polymer ?
#
loop_
_entity_poly.entity_id
_entity_poly.type
_entity_poly.pdbx_seq_one_letter_code
_entity_poly.pdbx_strand_id
1 'polypeptide(L)'
;MNKKGVEISMNFIIVAAIGLLVLVIAAAVLFGKGAKPVAQISECATQGGLCAVKCNSADFGTEKYQSVNPTISCPNSASDEKQICCIPLNV
;
A
#
# COMPACT_ATOMS: atom_id res chain seq x y z
N MET A 1 26.14 7.92 -49.25
CA MET A 1 25.91 7.52 -47.85
C MET A 1 25.18 8.66 -47.14
N ASN A 2 23.95 8.41 -46.70
CA ASN A 2 23.02 9.41 -46.14
C ASN A 2 23.52 9.94 -44.79
N LYS A 3 23.99 11.19 -44.72
CA LYS A 3 24.09 11.94 -43.47
C LYS A 3 22.72 12.57 -43.18
N LYS A 4 21.79 11.81 -42.62
CA LYS A 4 20.57 12.37 -42.01
C LYS A 4 20.88 12.71 -40.56
N GLY A 5 21.70 13.74 -40.36
CA GLY A 5 21.66 14.49 -39.12
C GLY A 5 20.33 15.21 -39.15
N VAL A 6 19.38 14.79 -38.32
CA VAL A 6 18.16 15.56 -38.08
C VAL A 6 18.66 16.91 -37.58
N GLU A 7 18.54 17.94 -38.39
CA GLU A 7 18.63 19.32 -37.92
C GLU A 7 17.40 19.51 -37.04
N ILE A 8 17.53 19.07 -35.79
CA ILE A 8 16.53 19.30 -34.77
C ILE A 8 16.50 20.82 -34.62
N SER A 9 15.51 21.44 -35.27
CA SER A 9 15.27 22.88 -35.16
C SER A 9 15.30 23.24 -33.68
N MET A 10 16.00 24.33 -33.34
CA MET A 10 16.16 24.80 -31.96
C MET A 10 14.82 24.80 -31.18
N ASN A 11 13.72 25.09 -31.88
CA ASN A 11 12.37 25.07 -31.33
C ASN A 11 11.91 23.68 -30.86
N PHE A 12 12.31 22.61 -31.54
CA PHE A 12 11.96 21.24 -31.14
C PHE A 12 12.67 20.85 -29.83
N ILE A 13 13.92 21.25 -29.64
CA ILE A 13 14.66 21.01 -28.39
C ILE A 13 13.95 21.70 -27.23
N ILE A 14 13.50 22.94 -27.44
CA ILE A 14 12.78 23.73 -26.43
C ILE A 14 11.46 23.04 -26.06
N VAL A 15 10.68 22.61 -27.06
CA VAL A 15 9.40 21.91 -26.81
C VAL A 15 9.61 20.58 -26.07
N ALA A 16 10.63 19.82 -26.45
CA ALA A 16 10.98 18.57 -25.77
C ALA A 16 11.37 18.80 -24.31
N ALA A 17 12.16 19.84 -24.02
CA ALA A 17 12.55 20.20 -22.66
C ALA A 17 11.35 20.62 -21.79
N ILE A 18 10.44 21.44 -22.34
CA ILE A 18 9.21 21.85 -21.64
C ILE A 18 8.32 20.63 -21.36
N GLY A 19 8.14 19.74 -22.34
CA GLY A 19 7.35 18.52 -22.17
C GLY A 19 7.90 17.62 -21.05
N LEU A 20 9.23 17.47 -21.01
CA LEU A 20 9.91 16.67 -19.98
C LEU A 20 9.73 17.30 -18.58
N LEU A 21 9.86 18.63 -18.48
CA LEU A 21 9.64 19.36 -17.22
C LEU A 21 8.22 19.15 -16.67
N VAL A 22 7.20 19.26 -17.52
CA VAL A 22 5.79 19.06 -17.12
C VAL A 22 5.57 17.63 -16.65
N LEU A 23 6.17 16.65 -17.33
CA LEU A 23 6.04 15.23 -16.98
C LEU A 23 6.66 14.91 -15.62
N VAL A 24 7.81 15.53 -15.29
CA VAL A 24 8.45 15.40 -13.97
C VAL A 24 7.56 15.98 -12.87
N ILE A 25 6.96 17.16 -13.09
CA ILE A 25 6.06 17.78 -12.12
C ILE A 25 4.80 16.93 -11.92
N ALA A 26 4.21 16.43 -13.00
CA ALA A 26 3.05 15.56 -12.95
C ALA A 26 3.36 14.27 -12.16
N ALA A 27 4.50 13.63 -12.44
CA ALA A 27 4.96 12.47 -11.69
C ALA A 27 5.15 12.81 -10.21
N ALA A 28 5.84 13.91 -9.88
CA ALA A 28 6.08 14.32 -8.50
C ALA A 28 4.77 14.61 -7.73
N VAL A 29 3.73 15.13 -8.40
CA VAL A 29 2.42 15.36 -7.77
C VAL A 29 1.67 14.05 -7.57
N LEU A 30 1.67 13.16 -8.55
CA LEU A 30 1.02 11.85 -8.46
C LEU A 30 1.67 10.95 -7.42
N PHE A 31 3.00 10.87 -7.40
CA PHE A 31 3.75 10.05 -6.45
C PHE A 31 3.92 10.74 -5.09
N GLY A 32 3.99 12.08 -5.04
CA GLY A 32 4.27 12.84 -3.82
C GLY A 32 3.04 13.17 -2.96
N LYS A 33 1.82 13.17 -3.51
CA LYS A 33 0.59 13.44 -2.74
C LYS A 33 -0.20 12.20 -2.30
N GLY A 34 0.18 11.00 -2.77
CA GLY A 34 -0.79 9.90 -2.85
C GLY A 34 -0.40 8.57 -2.22
N ALA A 35 0.87 8.26 -2.01
CA ALA A 35 1.24 7.00 -1.37
C ALA A 35 1.13 7.11 0.15
N LYS A 36 -0.09 7.37 0.67
CA LYS A 36 -0.42 6.81 1.97
C LYS A 36 -0.17 5.32 1.79
N PRO A 37 0.75 4.68 2.55
CA PRO A 37 0.95 3.26 2.43
C PRO A 37 -0.44 2.66 2.53
N VAL A 38 -0.84 1.89 1.51
CA VAL A 38 -2.08 1.13 1.52
C VAL A 38 -2.02 0.42 2.86
N ALA A 39 -2.82 0.89 3.82
CA ALA A 39 -2.75 0.44 5.20
C ALA A 39 -2.78 -1.07 5.08
N GLN A 40 -1.68 -1.74 5.46
CA GLN A 40 -1.46 -3.14 5.16
C GLN A 40 -2.74 -3.84 5.59
N ILE A 41 -3.57 -4.21 4.62
CA ILE A 41 -4.81 -4.90 4.90
C ILE A 41 -4.27 -6.21 5.42
N SER A 42 -4.28 -6.36 6.75
CA SER A 42 -3.70 -7.55 7.35
C SER A 42 -4.41 -8.72 6.69
N GLU A 43 -3.66 -9.78 6.39
CA GLU A 43 -4.24 -10.98 5.79
C GLU A 43 -5.41 -11.52 6.64
N CYS A 44 -5.45 -11.12 7.92
CA CYS A 44 -6.55 -11.32 8.83
C CYS A 44 -7.82 -10.53 8.46
N ALA A 45 -7.71 -9.23 8.18
CA ALA A 45 -8.84 -8.39 7.77
C ALA A 45 -9.45 -8.86 6.44
N THR A 46 -8.65 -9.37 5.50
CA THR A 46 -9.16 -9.98 4.26
C THR A 46 -9.98 -11.25 4.49
N GLN A 47 -9.79 -11.92 5.62
CA GLN A 47 -10.58 -13.11 6.01
C GLN A 47 -11.75 -12.77 6.94
N GLY A 48 -12.07 -11.47 7.09
CA GLY A 48 -13.11 -11.01 8.01
C GLY A 48 -12.71 -11.11 9.49
N GLY A 49 -11.42 -11.28 9.77
CA GLY A 49 -10.87 -11.37 11.11
C GLY A 49 -10.22 -10.07 11.61
N LEU A 50 -9.89 -10.05 12.89
CA LEU A 50 -9.27 -8.94 13.60
C LEU A 50 -7.97 -9.42 14.26
N CYS A 51 -6.95 -8.55 14.27
CA CYS A 51 -5.67 -8.86 14.93
C CYS A 51 -5.75 -8.52 16.42
N ALA A 52 -5.42 -9.47 17.29
CA ALA A 52 -5.46 -9.31 18.74
C ALA A 52 -4.34 -10.11 19.41
N VAL A 53 -3.93 -9.74 20.62
CA VAL A 53 -2.99 -10.57 21.41
C VAL A 53 -3.67 -11.87 21.88
N LYS A 54 -4.98 -11.81 22.17
CA LYS A 54 -5.83 -12.95 22.49
C LYS A 54 -7.24 -12.71 21.96
N CYS A 55 -7.79 -13.67 21.21
CA CYS A 55 -9.14 -13.56 20.66
C CYS A 55 -10.24 -13.52 21.72
N ASN A 56 -9.95 -14.01 22.92
CA ASN A 56 -10.90 -14.05 24.04
C ASN A 56 -10.76 -12.85 25.00
N SER A 57 -9.81 -11.94 24.75
CA SER A 57 -9.50 -10.82 25.66
C SER A 57 -9.72 -9.45 25.04
N ALA A 58 -10.03 -9.41 23.74
CA ALA A 58 -10.42 -8.19 23.07
C ALA A 58 -11.95 -8.18 23.00
N ASP A 59 -12.56 -7.20 23.65
CA ASP A 59 -13.98 -6.85 23.47
C ASP A 59 -14.19 -6.37 22.03
N PHE A 60 -14.26 -7.31 21.10
CA PHE A 60 -14.63 -7.07 19.71
C PHE A 60 -16.15 -6.97 19.51
N GLY A 61 -16.92 -6.89 20.61
CA GLY A 61 -18.38 -6.88 20.62
C GLY A 61 -18.98 -8.16 21.22
N THR A 62 -20.22 -8.49 20.84
CA THR A 62 -20.94 -9.69 21.30
C THR A 62 -20.53 -10.98 20.56
N GLU A 63 -19.64 -10.85 19.60
CA GLU A 63 -19.26 -11.94 18.69
C GLU A 63 -18.12 -12.77 19.32
N LYS A 64 -18.24 -14.09 19.22
CA LYS A 64 -17.17 -15.00 19.64
C LYS A 64 -16.17 -15.11 18.50
N TYR A 65 -14.88 -15.18 18.82
CA TYR A 65 -13.82 -15.29 17.82
C TYR A 65 -12.96 -16.53 18.09
N GLN A 66 -12.60 -17.27 17.03
CA GLN A 66 -11.60 -18.34 17.13
C GLN A 66 -10.22 -17.85 16.73
N SER A 67 -9.19 -18.34 17.41
CA SER A 67 -7.80 -18.09 17.01
C SER A 67 -7.48 -18.91 15.77
N VAL A 68 -7.06 -18.23 14.70
CA VAL A 68 -6.56 -18.86 13.49
C VAL A 68 -5.05 -18.67 13.44
N ASN A 69 -4.37 -19.60 12.77
CA ASN A 69 -2.93 -19.79 12.76
C ASN A 69 -2.10 -18.48 12.85
N PRO A 70 -1.09 -18.38 13.75
CA PRO A 70 -0.20 -17.22 13.91
C PRO A 70 0.69 -16.88 12.70
N THR A 71 0.53 -17.61 11.58
CA THR A 71 1.28 -17.35 10.33
C THR A 71 0.59 -16.28 9.47
N ILE A 72 -0.69 -15.98 9.73
CA ILE A 72 -1.40 -14.87 9.07
C ILE A 72 -0.83 -13.56 9.59
N SER A 73 -0.33 -12.73 8.68
CA SER A 73 0.44 -11.54 9.02
C SER A 73 -0.45 -10.45 9.62
N CYS A 74 -0.43 -10.33 10.95
CA CYS A 74 -0.89 -9.12 11.63
C CYS A 74 0.25 -8.09 11.62
N PRO A 75 -0.01 -6.82 11.23
CA PRO A 75 1.01 -5.79 11.29
C PRO A 75 1.51 -5.72 12.73
N ASN A 76 2.82 -5.88 12.92
CA ASN A 76 3.45 -5.73 14.22
C ASN A 76 3.06 -4.36 14.76
N SER A 77 2.16 -4.34 15.74
CA SER A 77 1.88 -3.11 16.47
C SER A 77 3.15 -2.75 17.23
N ALA A 78 3.38 -1.47 17.47
CA ALA A 78 4.56 -0.94 18.17
C ALA A 78 4.67 -1.36 19.65
N SER A 79 3.98 -2.45 20.03
CA SER A 79 4.00 -3.09 21.34
C SER A 79 4.44 -4.53 21.08
N ASP A 80 5.52 -4.97 21.74
CA ASP A 80 6.22 -6.27 21.60
C ASP A 80 5.36 -7.55 21.81
N GLU A 81 4.04 -7.44 21.76
CA GLU A 81 3.11 -8.54 21.92
C GLU A 81 2.75 -9.14 20.56
N LYS A 82 3.07 -10.43 20.39
CA LYS A 82 2.74 -11.19 19.19
C LYS A 82 1.21 -11.22 19.00
N GLN A 83 0.71 -10.50 18.00
CA GLN A 83 -0.70 -10.53 17.63
C GLN A 83 -1.02 -11.79 16.81
N ILE A 84 -2.16 -12.39 17.10
CA ILE A 84 -2.77 -13.50 16.37
C ILE A 84 -4.00 -13.02 15.61
N CYS A 85 -4.36 -13.72 14.54
CA CYS A 85 -5.57 -13.43 13.79
C CYS A 85 -6.79 -14.12 14.42
N CYS A 86 -7.83 -13.35 14.67
CA CYS A 86 -9.07 -13.79 15.30
C CYS A 86 -10.23 -13.67 14.29
N ILE A 87 -10.86 -14.79 13.92
CA ILE A 87 -11.96 -14.79 12.94
C ILE A 87 -13.28 -15.03 13.69
N PRO A 88 -14.38 -14.31 13.35
CA PRO A 88 -15.66 -14.49 14.00
C PRO A 88 -16.17 -15.93 13.81
N LEU A 89 -16.62 -16.53 14.91
CA LEU A 89 -17.31 -17.80 14.92
C LEU A 89 -18.74 -17.56 14.41
N ASN A 90 -18.93 -17.81 13.12
CA ASN A 90 -20.25 -17.79 12.50
C ASN A 90 -21.02 -19.04 12.98
N VAL A 91 -21.73 -18.91 14.11
CA VAL A 91 -22.68 -19.91 14.62
C VAL A 91 -24.04 -19.76 13.96
#